data_AF-A0A0N8VZV4-F1
#
_entry.id   AF-A0A0N8VZV4-F1
#
_cell.length_a   1.000
_cell.length_b   1.000
_cell.length_c   1.000
_cell.angle_alpha   90.00
_cell.angle_beta   90.00
_cell.angle_gamma   90.00
#
_symmetry.space_group_name_H-M   'P 1'
#
loop_
_entity.id
_entity.type
_entity.pdbx_description
1 polymer ?
#
loop_
_entity_poly.entity_id
_entity_poly.type
_entity_poly.pdbx_seq_one_letter_code
_entity_poly.pdbx_strand_id
1 'polypeptide(L)' 'MSYLRIDASVLSVVAICDECGWRTTRHTPAAAWTACALHAKAAHDDPAAVGTARTAARMAKMRAFEKRDARSA' A
#
# COMPACT_ATOMS: atom_id res chain seq x y z
N MET A 1 -15.44 2.19 -5.00
CA MET A 1 -14.40 1.15 -4.92
C MET A 1 -13.06 1.77 -5.34
N SER A 2 -11.99 1.61 -4.57
CA SER A 2 -10.65 1.99 -5.03
C SER A 2 -10.12 0.92 -5.99
N TYR A 3 -9.65 1.32 -7.17
CA TYR A 3 -8.97 0.43 -8.14
C TYR A 3 -7.55 0.03 -7.70
N LEU A 4 -7.07 0.58 -6.58
CA LEU A 4 -5.81 0.24 -5.94
C LEU A 4 -6.05 -0.80 -4.85
N ARG A 5 -5.24 -1.86 -4.85
CA ARG A 5 -5.20 -2.84 -3.77
C ARG A 5 -3.78 -3.36 -3.55
N ILE A 6 -3.60 -4.05 -2.43
CA ILE A 6 -2.39 -4.82 -2.17
C ILE A 6 -2.75 -6.29 -1.96
N ASP A 7 -1.88 -7.18 -2.42
CA ASP A 7 -1.91 -8.60 -2.08
C ASP A 7 -0.67 -8.92 -1.25
N ALA A 8 -0.84 -9.60 -0.12
CA ALA A 8 0.23 -9.82 0.84
C ALA A 8 0.41 -11.31 1.12
N SER A 9 1.62 -11.80 0.89
CA SER A 9 2.06 -13.12 1.32
C SER A 9 3.05 -13.02 2.48
N VAL A 10 3.50 -14.17 2.98
CA VAL A 10 4.54 -14.25 4.02
C VAL A 10 5.87 -13.63 3.55
N LEU A 11 6.15 -13.64 2.24
CA LEU A 11 7.46 -13.26 1.68
C LEU A 11 7.43 -11.90 0.97
N SER A 12 6.28 -11.45 0.49
CA SER A 12 6.18 -10.23 -0.33
C SER A 12 4.80 -9.60 -0.28
N VAL A 13 4.75 -8.29 -0.56
CA VAL A 13 3.51 -7.56 -0.78
C VAL A 13 3.51 -6.99 -2.20
N VAL A 14 2.46 -7.27 -2.96
CA VAL A 14 2.26 -6.77 -4.32
C VAL A 14 1.28 -5.61 -4.27
N ALA A 15 1.69 -4.45 -4.77
CA ALA A 15 0.80 -3.34 -5.08
C ALA A 15 0.21 -3.53 -6.47
N ILE A 16 -1.11 -3.35 -6.61
CA ILE A 16 -1.88 -3.66 -7.82
C ILE A 16 -2.80 -2.48 -8.13
N CYS A 17 -2.79 -2.04 -9.39
CA CYS A 17 -3.79 -1.17 -9.99
C CYS A 17 -4.63 -2.00 -10.96
N ASP A 18 -5.92 -2.20 -10.65
CA ASP A 18 -6.81 -2.99 -11.49
C ASP A 18 -7.28 -2.22 -12.74
N GLU A 19 -7.11 -0.89 -12.78
CA GLU A 19 -7.51 -0.04 -13.92
C GLU A 19 -6.55 -0.16 -15.11
N CYS A 20 -5.24 -0.10 -14.87
CA CYS A 20 -4.22 -0.19 -15.93
C CYS A 20 -3.36 -1.47 -15.88
N GLY A 21 -3.66 -2.39 -14.95
CA GLY A 21 -2.93 -3.64 -14.80
C GLY A 21 -1.53 -3.50 -14.20
N TRP A 22 -1.15 -2.31 -13.72
CA TRP A 22 0.16 -2.07 -13.10
C TRP A 22 0.34 -2.89 -11.82
N ARG A 23 1.52 -3.50 -11.66
CA ARG A 23 1.88 -4.32 -10.50
C ARG A 23 3.31 -4.08 -10.07
N THR A 24 3.56 -4.02 -8.76
CA THR A 24 4.92 -3.92 -8.24
C THR A 24 5.08 -4.61 -6.88
N THR A 25 6.20 -5.30 -6.67
CA THR A 25 6.51 -6.01 -5.41
C THR A 25 7.22 -5.11 -4.41
N ARG A 26 6.88 -5.22 -3.14
CA ARG A 26 7.48 -4.51 -2.01
C ARG A 26 7.58 -5.45 -0.81
N HIS A 27 8.47 -5.12 0.13
CA HIS A 27 8.69 -5.94 1.33
C HIS A 27 7.66 -5.68 2.44
N THR A 28 6.95 -4.57 2.41
CA THR A 28 5.98 -4.21 3.47
C THR A 28 4.67 -3.67 2.90
N PRO A 29 3.55 -3.84 3.62
CA PRO A 29 2.26 -3.24 3.22
C PRO A 29 2.33 -1.72 3.12
N ALA A 30 3.07 -1.06 4.01
CA ALA A 30 3.25 0.39 3.97
C ALA A 30 3.97 0.84 2.69
N ALA A 31 5.02 0.13 2.28
CA ALA A 31 5.74 0.42 1.05
C ALA A 31 4.88 0.14 -0.20
N ALA A 32 4.08 -0.92 -0.19
CA ALA A 32 3.15 -1.24 -1.27
C ALA A 32 2.09 -0.13 -1.45
N TRP A 33 1.43 0.30 -0.37
CA TRP A 33 0.48 1.42 -0.43
C TRP A 33 1.13 2.74 -0.84
N THR A 34 2.36 3.01 -0.41
CA THR A 34 3.13 4.18 -0.88
C THR A 34 3.35 4.12 -2.39
N ALA A 35 3.67 2.94 -2.93
CA ALA A 35 3.84 2.75 -4.36
C ALA A 35 2.53 2.96 -5.12
N CYS A 36 1.39 2.48 -4.60
CA CYS A 36 0.07 2.76 -5.16
C CYS A 36 -0.22 4.27 -5.22
N ALA A 37 0.10 5.02 -4.17
CA ALA A 37 -0.11 6.47 -4.16
C ALA A 37 0.74 7.20 -5.20
N LEU A 38 2.00 6.77 -5.39
CA LEU A 38 2.87 7.34 -6.42
C LEU A 38 2.35 7.01 -7.82
N HIS A 39 1.92 5.77 -8.03
CA HIS A 39 1.36 5.33 -9.31
C HIS A 39 0.07 6.06 -9.65
N ALA A 40 -0.91 6.16 -8.74
CA ALA A 40 -2.16 6.87 -8.98
C ALA A 40 -1.94 8.34 -9.34
N LYS A 41 -0.98 9.00 -8.68
CA LYS A 41 -0.59 10.36 -9.03
C LYS A 41 -0.01 10.44 -10.44
N ALA A 42 0.89 9.53 -10.80
CA ALA A 42 1.63 9.62 -12.05
C ALA A 42 0.85 9.13 -13.28
N ALA A 43 0.00 8.13 -13.11
CA ALA A 43 -0.67 7.44 -14.21
C ALA A 43 -2.14 7.83 -14.39
N HIS A 44 -2.82 8.23 -13.31
CA HIS A 44 -4.27 8.50 -13.32
C HIS A 44 -4.63 9.93 -12.89
N ASP A 45 -3.66 10.69 -12.38
CA ASP A 45 -3.86 12.03 -11.79
C ASP A 45 -5.05 12.10 -10.82
N ASP A 46 -5.25 11.03 -10.04
CA ASP A 46 -6.39 10.88 -9.13
C ASP A 46 -6.00 11.25 -7.69
N PRO A 47 -6.30 12.47 -7.21
CA PRO A 47 -5.93 12.91 -5.87
C PRO A 47 -6.68 12.16 -4.77
N ALA A 48 -7.88 11.64 -5.03
CA ALA A 48 -8.66 10.91 -4.04
C ALA A 48 -8.02 9.53 -3.79
N ALA A 49 -7.68 8.80 -4.86
CA ALA A 49 -6.98 7.53 -4.75
C ALA A 49 -5.60 7.68 -4.08
N VAL A 50 -4.88 8.77 -4.39
CA VAL A 50 -3.62 9.13 -3.70
C VAL A 50 -3.84 9.33 -2.21
N GLY A 51 -4.87 10.07 -1.82
CA GLY A 51 -5.21 10.32 -0.41
C GLY A 51 -5.55 9.04 0.35
N THR A 52 -6.37 8.18 -0.24
CA THR A 52 -6.72 6.87 0.33
C THR A 52 -5.49 5.98 0.49
N ALA A 53 -4.66 5.86 -0.54
CA ALA A 53 -3.45 5.04 -0.50
C ALA A 53 -2.43 5.54 0.54
N ARG A 54 -2.26 6.87 0.69
CA ARG A 54 -1.40 7.45 1.74
C ARG A 54 -1.92 7.15 3.15
N THR A 55 -3.23 7.25 3.36
CA THR A 55 -3.86 6.90 4.65
C THR A 55 -3.65 5.43 4.96
N ALA A 56 -3.86 4.54 3.99
CA ALA A 56 -3.61 3.11 4.14
C ALA A 56 -2.13 2.81 4.46
N ALA A 57 -1.19 3.50 3.82
CA ALA A 57 0.24 3.38 4.13
C ALA A 57 0.55 3.77 5.58
N ARG A 58 -0.06 4.84 6.11
CA ARG A 58 0.10 5.28 7.51
C ARG A 58 -0.45 4.24 8.49
N MET A 59 -1.66 3.74 8.24
CA MET A 59 -2.28 2.69 9.08
C MET A 59 -1.45 1.40 9.08
N ALA A 60 -0.90 1.02 7.93
CA ALA A 60 -0.02 -0.14 7.83
C ALA A 60 1.27 0.02 8.66
N LYS A 61 1.87 1.23 8.72
CA LYS A 61 3.03 1.50 9.57
C LYS A 61 2.68 1.39 11.06
N MET A 62 1.54 1.95 11.48
CA MET A 62 1.11 1.89 12.89
C MET A 62 0.90 0.44 13.33
N ARG A 63 0.20 -0.37 12.52
CA ARG A 63 -0.01 -1.81 12.80
C ARG A 63 1.31 -2.59 12.88
N ALA A 64 2.30 -2.24 12.06
CA ALA A 64 3.60 -2.88 12.12
C ALA A 64 4.37 -2.51 13.40
N PHE A 65 4.21 -1.28 13.89
CA PHE A 65 4.77 -0.83 15.16
C PHE A 65 4.11 -1.55 16.35
N GLU A 66 2.78 -1.56 16.41
CA GLU A 66 2.02 -2.27 17.45
C GLU A 66 2.40 -3.76 17.55
N LYS A 67 2.58 -4.43 16.41
CA LYS A 67 3.03 -5.84 16.37
C LYS A 67 4.46 -6.04 16.86
N ARG A 68 5.34 -5.05 16.72
CA ARG A 68 6.70 -5.12 17.23
C ARG A 68 6.71 -4.98 18.74
N ASP A 69 5.98 -4.00 19.27
CA ASP A 69 5.86 -3.79 20.71
C ASP A 69 5.26 -5.01 21.40
N ALA A 70 4.19 -5.59 20.83
CA ALA A 70 3.57 -6.80 21.36
C ALA A 70 4.46 -8.05 21.33
N ARG A 71 5.56 -8.06 20.56
CA ARG A 71 6.56 -9.16 20.55
C ARG A 71 7.69 -8.92 21.53
N SER A 72 7.81 -7.72 22.08
CA SER A 72 8.84 -7.33 23.04
C SER A 72 8.33 -7.29 24.49
N ALA A 73 7.03 -7.52 24.70
CA ALA A 73 6.37 -7.71 25.99
C ALA A 73 6.24 -9.20 26.33
#